data_AF-A0A158S839-F1
#
_entry.id   AF-A0A158S839-F1
#
_cell.length_a   1.000
_cell.length_b   1.000
_cell.length_c   1.000
_cell.angle_alpha   90.00
_cell.angle_beta   90.00
_cell.angle_gamma   90.00
#
_symmetry.space_group_name_H-M   'P 1'
#
loop_
_entity.id
_entity.type
_entity.pdbx_description
1 polymer ?
#
loop_
_entity_poly.entity_id
_entity_poly.type
_entity_poly.pdbx_seq_one_letter_code
_entity_poly.pdbx_strand_id
1 'polypeptide(L)'
;MPVPTPGSKAREAKLFRNNRSQAVRIPVEFELPGDRVFIRREGERLIIEPITRPSNIVELIAAWKKSEPLGPDDQFPDIEDRPADPEDVF
;
A
#
# COMPACT_ATOMS: atom_id res chain seq x y z
N MET A 1 21.18 -19.15 14.60
CA MET A 1 21.93 -17.88 14.48
C MET A 1 20.97 -16.74 14.76
N PRO A 2 21.19 -15.88 15.77
CA PRO A 2 20.35 -14.70 15.95
C PRO A 2 20.70 -13.69 14.85
N VAL A 3 19.71 -13.33 14.04
CA VAL A 3 19.82 -12.27 13.05
C VAL A 3 20.07 -10.95 13.80
N PRO A 4 21.09 -10.15 13.44
CA PRO A 4 21.34 -8.88 14.11
C PRO A 4 20.17 -7.93 13.85
N THR A 5 19.42 -7.60 14.90
CA THR A 5 18.43 -6.53 14.89
C THR A 5 19.14 -5.24 14.46
N PRO A 6 18.72 -4.56 13.37
CA PRO A 6 19.28 -3.27 13.05
C PRO A 6 19.02 -2.33 14.24
N GLY A 7 20.09 -1.81 14.82
CA GLY A 7 20.04 -1.02 16.04
C GLY A 7 19.02 0.11 15.90
N SER A 8 17.94 0.01 16.66
CA SER A 8 16.95 1.07 16.75
C SER A 8 17.60 2.27 17.42
N LYS A 9 18.02 3.25 16.62
CA LYS A 9 18.28 4.58 17.16
C LYS A 9 16.95 5.05 17.75
N ALA A 10 16.85 5.13 19.08
CA ALA A 10 15.68 5.69 19.74
C ALA A 10 15.89 7.20 19.87
N ARG A 11 14.90 7.99 19.47
CA ARG A 11 14.93 9.44 19.65
C ARG A 11 13.68 9.89 20.37
N GLU A 12 13.86 10.76 21.36
CA GLU A 12 12.75 11.40 22.03
C GLU A 12 12.12 12.43 21.08
N ALA A 13 10.82 12.31 20.86
CA ALA A 13 10.03 13.23 20.04
C ALA A 13 8.96 13.91 20.90
N LYS A 14 8.77 15.21 20.69
CA LYS A 14 7.76 15.98 21.43
C LYS A 14 6.37 15.73 20.86
N LEU A 15 5.42 15.39 21.73
CA LEU A 15 4.01 15.34 21.40
C LEU A 15 3.42 16.75 21.37
N PHE A 16 2.55 17.01 20.39
CA PHE A 16 1.83 18.27 20.27
C PHE A 16 0.37 18.01 19.88
N ARG A 17 -0.45 19.06 19.95
CA ARG A 17 -1.86 19.01 19.56
C ARG A 17 -2.02 19.61 18.16
N ASN A 18 -2.75 18.92 17.30
CA ASN A 18 -3.23 19.45 16.02
C ASN A 18 -4.75 19.53 16.08
N ASN A 19 -5.28 20.73 16.39
CA ASN A 19 -6.70 20.94 16.66
C ASN A 19 -7.22 19.96 17.75
N ARG A 20 -8.08 19.00 17.38
CA ARG A 20 -8.66 18.00 18.29
C ARG A 20 -7.83 16.71 18.40
N SER A 21 -6.79 16.51 17.60
CA SER A 21 -5.95 15.30 17.60
C SER A 21 -4.59 15.52 18.26
N GLN A 22 -3.94 14.43 18.66
CA GLN A 22 -2.55 14.43 19.10
C GLN A 22 -1.66 14.08 17.90
N ALA A 23 -0.49 14.72 17.82
CA ALA A 23 0.46 14.52 16.74
C ALA A 23 1.89 14.40 17.30
N VAL A 24 2.72 13.66 16.57
CA VAL A 24 4.17 13.54 16.81
C VAL A 24 4.89 14.02 15.56
N ARG A 25 5.96 14.80 15.72
CA ARG A 25 6.81 15.18 14.58
C ARG A 25 7.79 14.03 14.37
N ILE A 26 7.70 13.39 13.21
CA ILE A 26 8.61 12.32 12.82
C ILE A 26 9.92 12.98 12.35
N PRO A 27 11.06 12.76 13.02
CA PRO A 27 12.36 13.23 12.54
C PRO A 27 12.70 12.61 11.18
N VAL A 28 13.49 13.31 10.35
CA VAL A 28 13.82 12.88 8.98
C VAL A 28 14.47 11.48 8.93
N GLU A 29 15.23 11.10 9.95
CA GLU A 29 15.84 9.77 10.04
C GLU A 29 14.84 8.63 10.27
N PHE A 30 13.59 8.93 10.62
CA PHE A 30 12.48 7.99 10.79
C PHE A 30 11.35 8.22 9.76
N GLU A 31 11.62 9.00 8.70
CA GLU A 31 10.63 9.29 7.67
C GLU A 31 10.15 7.99 7.01
N LEU A 32 8.82 7.81 6.98
CA LEU A 32 8.18 6.66 6.37
C LEU A 32 7.86 6.98 4.91
N PRO A 33 7.97 5.99 3.99
CA PRO A 33 7.59 6.20 2.61
C PRO A 33 6.07 6.36 2.48
N GLY A 34 5.65 7.23 1.56
CA GLY A 34 4.23 7.47 1.23
C GLY A 34 3.58 8.59 2.05
N ASP A 35 2.26 8.74 1.88
CA ASP A 35 1.44 9.78 2.50
C ASP A 35 0.51 9.26 3.61
N ARG A 36 0.44 7.93 3.79
CA ARG A 36 -0.48 7.27 4.72
C ARG A 36 0.21 6.15 5.50
N VAL A 37 -0.25 5.98 6.75
CA VAL A 37 0.27 4.98 7.69
C VAL A 37 -0.88 4.25 8.39
N PHE A 38 -0.66 2.98 8.73
CA PHE A 38 -1.46 2.26 9.71
C PHE A 38 -0.92 2.53 11.11
N ILE A 39 -1.81 2.73 12.06
CA ILE A 39 -1.48 2.90 13.48
C ILE A 39 -2.21 1.84 14.28
N ARG A 40 -1.47 1.05 15.07
CA ARG A 40 -2.03 0.04 15.98
C ARG A 40 -1.40 0.13 17.35
N ARG A 41 -2.16 -0.19 18.40
CA ARG A 41 -1.69 -0.18 19.80
C ARG A 41 -1.41 -1.61 20.24
N GLU A 42 -0.21 -1.86 20.75
CA GLU A 42 0.18 -3.10 21.43
C GLU A 42 0.62 -2.76 22.86
N GLY A 43 -0.24 -3.04 23.84
CA GLY A 43 0.00 -2.62 25.23
C GLY A 43 0.18 -1.10 25.31
N GLU A 44 1.33 -0.65 25.78
CA GLU A 44 1.69 0.78 25.88
C GLU A 44 2.43 1.34 24.65
N ARG A 45 2.60 0.54 23.60
CA ARG A 45 3.30 0.94 22.39
C ARG A 45 2.32 1.31 21.29
N LEU A 46 2.60 2.41 20.59
CA LEU A 46 1.99 2.71 19.30
C LEU A 46 2.94 2.27 18.18
N ILE A 47 2.45 1.40 17.31
CA ILE A 47 3.16 0.88 16.16
C ILE A 47 2.60 1.59 14.93
N ILE A 48 3.49 2.20 14.16
CA ILE A 48 3.15 2.96 12.95
C ILE A 48 3.84 2.26 11.77
N GLU A 49 3.05 1.82 10.80
CA GLU A 49 3.52 1.07 9.62
C GLU A 49 3.09 1.81 8.35
N PRO A 50 3.97 1.96 7.33
CA PRO A 50 3.60 2.64 6.09
C PRO A 50 2.55 1.84 5.32
N ILE A 51 1.58 2.53 4.71
CA ILE A 51 0.66 1.90 3.77
C ILE A 51 1.31 1.93 2.39
N THR A 52 1.88 0.81 1.98
CA THR A 52 2.37 0.64 0.61
C THR A 52 1.17 0.40 -0.31
N ARG A 53 0.78 1.44 -1.06
CA ARG A 53 -0.07 1.28 -2.24
C ARG A 53 0.81 1.36 -3.48
N PRO A 54 0.48 0.60 -4.55
CA PRO A 54 1.11 0.82 -5.83
C PRO A 54 0.85 2.27 -6.26
N SER A 55 1.95 3.01 -6.45
CA SER A 55 1.95 4.45 -6.76
C SER A 55 1.76 4.72 -8.26
N ASN A 56 1.92 3.69 -9.08
CA ASN A 56 1.83 3.75 -10.53
C ASN A 56 1.29 2.43 -11.11
N ILE A 57 0.93 2.46 -12.40
CA ILE A 57 0.34 1.30 -13.10
C ILE A 57 1.28 0.09 -13.13
N VAL A 58 2.61 0.31 -13.17
CA VAL A 58 3.60 -0.76 -13.20
C VAL A 58 3.64 -1.52 -11.87
N GLU A 59 3.67 -0.79 -10.76
CA GLU A 59 3.58 -1.36 -9.41
C GLU A 59 2.25 -2.09 -9.19
N LEU A 60 1.15 -1.54 -9.72
CA LEU A 60 -0.17 -2.18 -9.62
C LEU A 60 -0.20 -3.52 -10.36
N ILE A 61 0.27 -3.56 -11.61
CA ILE A 61 0.36 -4.79 -12.40
C ILE A 61 1.31 -5.81 -11.72
N ALA A 62 2.44 -5.35 -11.18
CA ALA A 62 3.36 -6.21 -10.44
C ALA A 62 2.73 -6.78 -9.16
N ALA A 63 1.86 -6.03 -8.50
CA ALA A 63 1.08 -6.51 -7.36
C ALA A 63 0.04 -7.56 -7.79
N TRP A 64 -0.71 -7.32 -8.86
CA TRP A 64 -1.67 -8.29 -9.41
C TRP A 64 -1.02 -9.57 -9.92
N LYS A 65 0.21 -9.51 -10.46
CA LYS A 65 0.95 -10.72 -10.81
C LYS A 65 1.31 -11.61 -9.61
N LYS A 66 1.32 -11.06 -8.39
CA LYS A 66 1.63 -11.79 -7.15
C LYS A 66 0.37 -12.30 -6.45
N SER A 67 -0.82 -11.81 -6.79
CA SER A 67 -2.06 -12.29 -6.21
C SER A 67 -2.45 -13.65 -6.79
N GLU A 68 -3.28 -14.37 -6.06
CA GLU A 68 -3.85 -15.62 -6.54
C GLU A 68 -4.68 -15.38 -7.82
N PRO A 69 -4.57 -16.26 -8.83
CA PRO A 69 -5.40 -16.15 -10.03
C PRO A 69 -6.88 -16.18 -9.67
N LEU A 70 -7.68 -15.45 -10.45
CA LEU A 70 -9.12 -15.44 -10.29
C LEU A 70 -9.72 -16.83 -10.57
N GLY A 71 -10.82 -17.13 -9.90
CA GLY A 71 -11.45 -18.44 -9.92
C GLY A 71 -12.23 -18.71 -11.21
N PRO A 72 -12.82 -19.91 -11.35
CA PRO A 72 -13.70 -20.24 -12.48
C PRO A 72 -14.90 -19.30 -12.61
N ASP A 73 -15.41 -18.80 -11.49
CA ASP A 73 -16.56 -17.88 -11.45
C ASP A 73 -16.23 -16.48 -11.99
N ASP A 74 -14.95 -16.14 -12.07
CA ASP A 74 -14.46 -14.86 -12.60
C ASP A 74 -14.04 -14.96 -14.07
N GLN A 75 -14.12 -16.15 -14.68
CA GLN A 75 -13.76 -16.32 -16.07
C GLN A 75 -14.77 -15.64 -16.99
N PHE A 76 -14.25 -14.91 -17.98
CA PHE A 76 -15.08 -14.38 -19.03
C PHE A 76 -15.71 -15.53 -19.83
N PRO A 77 -16.94 -15.36 -20.34
CA PRO A 77 -17.52 -16.33 -21.27
C PRO A 77 -16.66 -16.41 -22.54
N ASP A 78 -16.76 -17.52 -23.26
CA ASP A 78 -16.17 -17.63 -24.59
C ASP A 78 -16.81 -16.56 -25.50
N ILE A 79 -16.00 -15.61 -25.95
CA ILE A 79 -16.40 -14.56 -26.89
C ILE A 79 -15.82 -14.92 -28.25
N GLU A 80 -16.69 -15.07 -29.25
CA GLU A 80 -16.28 -15.24 -30.63
C GLU A 80 -15.63 -13.95 -31.16
N ASP A 81 -14.38 -14.04 -31.62
CA ASP A 81 -13.65 -12.95 -32.28
C ASP A 81 -14.16 -12.76 -33.71
N ARG A 82 -15.37 -12.20 -33.82
CA ARG A 82 -15.98 -11.91 -35.12
C ARG A 82 -15.33 -10.68 -35.74
N PRO A 83 -15.15 -10.65 -37.07
CA PRO A 83 -14.77 -9.42 -37.73
C PRO A 83 -15.82 -8.34 -37.46
N ALA A 84 -15.38 -7.07 -37.50
CA ALA A 84 -16.31 -5.95 -37.41
C ALA A 84 -17.41 -6.08 -38.46
N ASP A 85 -18.65 -5.79 -38.07
CA ASP A 85 -19.75 -5.71 -39.01
C ASP A 85 -19.47 -4.59 -40.02
N PRO A 86 -19.77 -4.79 -41.32
CA PRO A 86 -19.63 -3.74 -42.30
C PRO A 86 -20.60 -2.60 -41.96
N GLU A 87 -20.05 -1.47 -41.55
CA GLU A 87 -20.81 -0.23 -41.41
C GLU A 87 -20.82 0.51 -42.75
N ASP A 88 -21.98 1.01 -43.14
CA ASP A 88 -22.11 1.92 -44.29
C ASP A 88 -21.62 3.31 -43.83
N VAL A 89 -20.31 3.53 -43.95
CA VAL A 89 -19.66 4.81 -43.61
C VAL A 89 -19.76 5.77 -44.79
N PHE A 90 -20.98 6.12 -45.22
CA PHE A 90 -21.23 7.10 -46.28
C PHE A 90 -22.52 7.91 -46.05
#